data_AF-A0A2N9IKA0-F1
#
_entry.id   AF-A0A2N9IKA0-F1
#
_cell.length_a   1.000
_cell.length_b   1.000
_cell.length_c   1.000
_cell.angle_alpha   90.00
_cell.angle_beta   90.00
_cell.angle_gamma   90.00
#
_symmetry.space_group_name_H-M   'P 1'
#
loop_
_entity.id
_entity.type
_entity.pdbx_description
1 polymer ?
#
loop_
_entity_poly.entity_id
_entity_poly.type
_entity_poly.pdbx_seq_one_letter_code
_entity_poly.pdbx_strand_id
1 'polypeptide(L)'
;MTSSSSLNTQEAIDLNDVPSVMHAPSSMPEVWCPYFLSPNYPITVIDSMMLNGVTATAVAAGLCTPEDGKCVAFVSNMGRRLHVRNHEVRALCSPVTILQRLLKESKKKVGEFKEENKKLVKLVDSYANDLVTWFIEQSKTTAEL
;
A
#
# COMPACT_ATOMS: atom_id res chain seq x y z
N MET A 1 -2.82 25.51 56.91
CA MET A 1 -4.29 25.57 57.01
C MET A 1 -4.78 26.79 56.26
N THR A 2 -6.02 26.72 55.81
CA THR A 2 -6.88 27.70 55.12
C THR A 2 -6.74 27.80 53.59
N SER A 3 -7.88 27.49 52.98
CA SER A 3 -8.20 27.35 51.56
C SER A 3 -8.79 28.62 50.94
N SER A 4 -8.94 28.59 49.61
CA SER A 4 -9.94 29.33 48.79
C SER A 4 -9.64 30.82 48.56
N SER A 5 -9.96 31.48 47.44
CA SER A 5 -10.95 31.27 46.39
C SER A 5 -10.59 32.16 45.19
N SER A 6 -10.42 31.63 43.97
CA SER A 6 -10.41 32.46 42.76
C SER A 6 -11.84 32.58 42.25
N LEU A 7 -12.44 33.75 42.44
CA LEU A 7 -13.78 34.08 41.97
C LEU A 7 -13.80 34.13 40.44
N ASN A 8 -14.72 33.33 39.90
CA ASN A 8 -15.25 33.40 38.54
C ASN A 8 -15.90 34.78 38.30
N THR A 9 -15.43 35.48 37.28
CA THR A 9 -16.27 36.41 36.50
C THR A 9 -15.97 36.15 35.02
N GLN A 10 -16.70 35.20 34.46
CA GLN A 10 -16.90 35.05 33.04
C GLN A 10 -17.53 36.36 32.51
N GLU A 11 -16.70 37.28 32.03
CA GLU A 11 -17.17 38.40 31.20
C GLU A 11 -17.71 37.80 29.90
N ALA A 12 -19.03 37.65 29.83
CA ALA A 12 -19.72 37.28 28.62
C ALA A 12 -19.58 38.46 27.64
N ILE A 13 -18.80 38.24 26.59
CA ILE A 13 -18.53 39.24 25.54
C ILE A 13 -19.82 39.40 24.74
N ASP A 14 -20.55 40.50 24.95
CA ASP A 14 -21.67 40.89 24.10
C ASP A 14 -21.13 41.42 22.77
N LEU A 15 -21.39 40.70 21.69
CA LEU A 15 -20.92 41.01 20.34
C LEU A 15 -21.65 42.20 19.70
N ASN A 16 -22.67 42.76 20.35
CA ASN A 16 -23.39 43.94 19.85
C ASN A 16 -22.98 45.24 20.55
N ASP A 17 -22.14 45.19 21.57
CA ASP A 17 -21.67 46.39 22.25
C ASP A 17 -20.54 47.03 21.41
N VAL A 18 -20.81 48.21 20.86
CA VAL A 18 -19.84 48.92 20.00
C VAL A 18 -18.78 49.55 20.90
N PRO A 19 -17.48 49.22 20.74
CA PRO A 19 -16.44 49.80 21.59
C PRO A 19 -16.36 51.31 21.32
N SER A 20 -16.65 52.11 22.35
CA SER A 20 -16.34 53.54 22.31
C SER A 20 -14.83 53.72 22.15
N VAL A 21 -14.44 54.30 21.01
CA VAL A 21 -13.13 54.83 20.60
C VAL A 21 -12.05 54.66 21.66
N MET A 22 -11.38 53.50 21.62
CA MET A 22 -10.13 53.31 22.33
C MET A 22 -9.00 53.81 21.41
N HIS A 23 -8.30 54.85 21.86
CA HIS A 23 -7.13 55.40 21.19
C HIS A 23 -6.13 54.29 20.85
N ALA A 24 -5.81 54.16 19.56
CA ALA A 24 -4.86 53.18 19.05
C ALA A 24 -3.45 53.43 19.62
N PRO A 25 -2.76 52.42 20.16
CA PRO A 25 -1.32 52.52 20.38
C PRO A 25 -0.63 52.52 19.00
N SER A 26 0.07 53.61 18.69
CA SER A 26 0.71 53.91 17.40
C SER A 26 1.97 53.07 17.10
N SER A 27 2.03 51.78 17.46
CA SER A 27 3.15 50.93 17.05
C SER A 27 2.82 49.44 17.16
N MET A 28 2.09 48.90 16.17
CA MET A 28 2.20 47.48 15.83
C MET A 28 3.53 47.29 15.07
N PRO A 29 4.37 46.29 15.39
CA PRO A 29 5.54 46.00 14.57
C PRO A 29 5.06 45.56 13.19
N GLU A 30 5.66 46.14 12.15
CA GLU A 30 5.35 45.88 10.76
C GLU A 30 5.56 44.39 10.47
N VAL A 31 4.47 43.64 10.30
CA VAL A 31 4.51 42.21 9.97
C VAL A 31 5.15 42.12 8.58
N TRP A 32 6.34 41.52 8.51
CA TRP A 32 7.07 41.40 7.26
C TRP A 32 6.28 40.54 6.25
N CYS A 33 5.73 41.19 5.23
CA CYS A 33 4.98 40.57 4.15
C CYS A 33 5.82 40.57 2.87
N PRO A 34 6.50 39.47 2.51
CA PRO A 34 7.31 39.42 1.31
C PRO A 34 6.43 39.39 0.06
N TYR A 35 6.68 40.30 -0.88
CA TYR A 35 6.04 40.34 -2.19
C TYR A 35 6.94 39.66 -3.23
N PHE A 36 6.41 38.67 -3.95
CA PHE A 36 7.12 38.06 -5.08
C PHE A 36 6.90 38.90 -6.35
N LEU A 37 7.97 39.16 -7.09
CA LEU A 37 7.94 40.03 -8.27
C LEU A 37 7.18 39.41 -9.47
N SER A 38 6.84 38.12 -9.43
CA SER A 38 6.06 37.49 -10.51
C SER A 38 5.29 36.23 -10.06
N PRO A 39 3.96 36.17 -10.24
CA PRO A 39 3.15 35.00 -9.89
C PRO A 39 3.12 33.89 -10.96
N ASN A 40 3.68 34.10 -12.15
CA ASN A 40 3.47 33.24 -13.32
C ASN A 40 4.72 32.54 -13.88
N TYR A 41 5.89 32.72 -13.28
CA TYR A 41 7.13 32.07 -13.71
C TYR A 41 7.72 31.19 -12.59
N PRO A 42 8.46 30.12 -12.93
CA PRO A 42 9.18 29.34 -11.92
C PRO A 42 10.11 30.25 -11.13
N ILE A 43 9.94 30.31 -9.82
CA ILE A 43 10.78 31.14 -8.93
C ILE A 43 12.22 30.65 -9.06
N THR A 44 13.09 31.49 -9.61
CA THR A 44 14.53 31.21 -9.72
C THR A 44 15.31 31.82 -8.56
N VAL A 45 16.57 31.43 -8.37
CA VAL A 45 17.43 31.95 -7.27
C VAL A 45 17.56 33.47 -7.32
N ILE A 46 17.49 34.09 -8.51
CA ILE A 46 17.53 35.55 -8.69
C ILE A 46 16.23 36.26 -8.31
N ASP A 47 15.12 35.54 -8.18
CA ASP A 47 13.82 36.08 -7.74
C ASP A 47 13.63 35.99 -6.22
N SER A 48 14.59 35.37 -5.52
CA SER A 48 14.58 35.25 -4.06
C SER A 48 15.10 36.53 -3.42
N MET A 49 14.32 37.13 -2.53
CA MET A 49 14.76 38.29 -1.71
C MET A 49 15.93 37.94 -0.77
N MET A 50 16.23 36.64 -0.61
CA MET A 50 17.31 36.12 0.20
C MET A 50 18.53 35.81 -0.68
N LEU A 51 19.27 36.85 -1.09
CA LEU A 51 20.51 36.73 -1.89
C LEU A 51 21.66 36.00 -1.16
N ASN A 52 21.50 35.76 0.15
CA ASN A 52 22.48 35.09 1.00
C ASN A 52 21.93 33.74 1.50
N GLY A 53 22.67 32.66 1.24
CA GLY A 53 22.27 31.30 1.64
C GLY A 53 22.08 31.12 3.15
N VAL A 54 22.82 31.87 3.97
CA VAL A 54 22.66 31.83 5.44
C VAL A 54 21.32 32.40 5.86
N THR A 55 20.92 33.55 5.29
CA THR A 55 19.63 34.17 5.62
C THR A 55 18.47 33.33 5.12
N ALA A 56 18.59 32.76 3.91
CA ALA A 56 17.59 31.83 3.37
C ALA A 56 17.40 30.60 4.26
N THR A 57 18.49 30.04 4.78
CA THR A 57 18.46 28.89 5.69
C THR A 57 17.77 29.25 7.02
N ALA A 58 18.08 30.43 7.57
CA ALA A 58 17.46 30.90 8.82
C ALA A 58 15.94 31.13 8.67
N VAL A 59 15.51 31.74 7.56
CA VAL A 59 14.08 31.94 7.28
C VAL A 59 13.37 30.61 7.04
N ALA A 60 13.95 29.70 6.25
CA ALA A 60 13.39 28.37 6.04
C ALA A 60 13.27 27.59 7.37
N ALA A 61 14.27 27.67 8.25
CA ALA A 61 14.21 27.05 9.57
C ALA A 61 13.13 27.67 10.47
N GLY A 62 12.84 28.97 10.33
CA GLY A 62 11.74 29.64 11.03
C GLY A 62 10.34 29.32 10.48
N LEU A 63 10.25 28.86 9.23
CA LEU A 63 9.00 28.42 8.59
C LEU A 63 8.67 26.95 8.88
N CYS A 64 9.69 26.12 9.12
CA CYS A 64 9.50 24.71 9.46
C CYS A 64 9.07 24.56 10.92
N THR A 65 7.93 23.92 11.14
CA THR A 65 7.44 23.53 12.46
C THR A 65 7.99 22.15 12.86
N PRO A 66 8.03 21.82 14.17
CA PRO A 66 8.34 20.45 14.62
C PRO A 66 7.44 19.38 13.98
N GLU A 67 6.21 19.73 13.62
CA GLU A 67 5.24 18.87 12.93
C GLU A 67 5.69 18.53 11.51
N ASP A 68 6.31 19.47 10.80
CA ASP A 68 6.89 19.23 9.47
C ASP A 68 8.04 18.22 9.55
N GLY A 69 8.88 18.30 10.58
CA GLY A 69 9.93 17.31 10.85
C GLY A 69 9.38 15.89 11.09
N LYS A 70 8.28 15.79 11.85
CA LYS A 70 7.58 14.50 12.08
C LYS A 70 6.99 13.95 10.77
N CYS A 71 6.42 14.82 9.93
CA CYS A 71 5.88 14.46 8.63
C CYS A 71 6.98 13.90 7.71
N VAL A 72 8.12 14.57 7.61
CA VAL A 72 9.27 14.11 6.81
C VAL A 72 9.79 12.76 7.30
N ALA A 73 9.91 12.56 8.61
CA ALA A 73 10.34 11.28 9.18
C ALA A 73 9.35 10.14 8.87
N PHE A 74 8.05 10.41 8.95
CA PHE A 74 7.01 9.44 8.61
C PHE A 74 7.05 9.04 7.12
N VAL A 75 7.11 10.02 6.22
CA VAL A 75 7.23 9.78 4.77
C VAL A 75 8.51 8.99 4.46
N SER A 76 9.63 9.32 5.10
CA SER A 76 10.89 8.58 4.96
C SER A 76 10.75 7.12 5.41
N ASN A 77 10.10 6.86 6.54
CA ASN A 77 9.84 5.51 7.03
C ASN A 77 8.97 4.70 6.06
N MET A 78 7.89 5.31 5.55
CA MET A 78 7.04 4.70 4.52
C MET A 78 7.84 4.36 3.27
N GLY A 79 8.68 5.27 2.79
CA GLY A 79 9.53 5.06 1.62
C GLY A 79 10.47 3.86 1.80
N ARG A 80 11.14 3.75 2.96
CA ARG A 80 12.01 2.60 3.27
C ARG A 80 11.24 1.28 3.29
N ARG A 81 10.09 1.25 3.96
CA ARG A 81 9.24 0.04 4.02
C ARG A 81 8.74 -0.37 2.65
N LEU A 82 8.35 0.61 1.81
CA LEU A 82 7.91 0.35 0.46
C LEU A 82 9.04 -0.22 -0.41
N HIS A 83 10.26 0.30 -0.27
CA HIS A 83 11.42 -0.20 -0.99
C HIS A 83 11.73 -1.66 -0.65
N VAL A 84 11.72 -2.02 0.65
CA VAL A 84 11.91 -3.41 1.10
C VAL A 84 10.83 -4.32 0.51
N ARG A 85 9.55 -3.95 0.63
CA ARG A 85 8.45 -4.75 0.06
C ARG A 85 8.54 -4.89 -1.46
N ASN A 86 8.96 -3.84 -2.17
CA ASN A 86 9.15 -3.90 -3.61
C ASN A 86 10.24 -4.94 -3.98
N HIS A 87 11.33 -4.96 -3.22
CA HIS A 87 12.38 -5.95 -3.41
C HIS A 87 11.88 -7.38 -3.17
N GLU A 88 11.13 -7.61 -2.10
CA GLU A 88 10.52 -8.91 -1.79
C GLU A 88 9.58 -9.38 -2.92
N VAL A 89 8.70 -8.50 -3.39
CA VAL A 89 7.79 -8.80 -4.53
C VAL A 89 8.60 -9.18 -5.77
N ARG A 90 9.66 -8.43 -6.08
CA ARG A 90 10.53 -8.72 -7.22
C ARG A 90 11.26 -10.06 -7.07
N ALA A 91 11.70 -10.40 -5.87
CA ALA A 91 12.33 -11.69 -5.58
C ALA A 91 11.36 -12.86 -5.78
N LEU A 92 10.07 -12.66 -5.49
CA LEU A 92 9.02 -13.68 -5.66
C LEU A 92 8.56 -13.85 -7.11
N CYS A 93 8.75 -12.86 -7.99
CA CYS A 93 8.33 -12.94 -9.39
C CYS A 93 8.92 -14.15 -10.15
N SER A 94 10.23 -14.42 -9.97
CA SER A 94 10.90 -15.52 -10.67
C SER A 94 10.40 -16.91 -10.21
N PRO A 95 10.34 -17.23 -8.89
CA PRO A 95 9.74 -18.47 -8.40
C PRO A 95 8.30 -18.67 -8.84
N VAL A 96 7.46 -17.62 -8.78
CA VAL A 96 6.06 -17.70 -9.21
C VAL A 96 5.95 -18.08 -10.68
N THR A 97 6.79 -17.48 -11.53
CA THR A 97 6.81 -17.80 -12.97
C THR A 97 7.22 -19.24 -13.23
N ILE A 98 8.22 -19.75 -12.49
CA ILE A 98 8.66 -21.15 -12.59
C ILE A 98 7.53 -22.10 -12.15
N LEU A 99 6.90 -21.82 -11.01
CA LEU A 99 5.79 -22.62 -10.47
C LEU A 99 4.60 -22.65 -11.42
N GLN A 100 4.24 -21.52 -12.05
CA GLN A 100 3.18 -21.47 -13.05
C GLN A 100 3.48 -22.38 -14.26
N ARG A 101 4.74 -22.44 -14.70
CA ARG A 101 5.16 -23.35 -15.78
C ARG A 101 5.01 -24.81 -15.38
N LEU A 102 5.50 -25.18 -14.20
CA LEU A 102 5.40 -26.54 -13.67
C LEU A 102 3.95 -26.97 -13.45
N LEU A 103 3.10 -26.07 -12.98
CA LEU A 103 1.66 -26.32 -12.84
C LEU A 103 1.00 -26.57 -14.19
N LYS A 104 1.36 -25.80 -15.23
CA LYS A 104 0.84 -26.00 -16.59
C LYS A 104 1.27 -27.36 -17.15
N GLU A 105 2.52 -27.74 -16.96
CA GLU A 105 3.06 -29.02 -17.43
C GLU A 105 2.43 -30.21 -16.70
N SER A 106 2.34 -30.17 -15.37
CA SER A 106 1.70 -31.23 -14.58
C SER A 106 0.23 -31.40 -14.94
N LYS A 107 -0.51 -30.30 -15.14
CA LYS A 107 -1.90 -30.34 -15.62
C LYS A 107 -2.03 -31.05 -16.98
N LYS A 108 -1.08 -30.85 -17.89
CA LYS A 108 -1.03 -31.56 -19.19
C LYS A 108 -0.85 -33.07 -18.99
N LYS A 109 0.16 -33.47 -18.20
CA LYS A 109 0.46 -34.89 -17.92
C LYS A 109 -0.70 -35.62 -17.25
N VAL A 110 -1.39 -34.96 -16.31
CA VAL A 110 -2.61 -35.50 -15.69
C VAL A 110 -3.70 -35.78 -16.72
N GLY A 111 -3.84 -34.92 -17.74
CA GLY A 111 -4.76 -35.15 -18.85
C GLY A 111 -4.38 -36.36 -19.69
N GLU A 112 -3.10 -36.49 -20.05
CA GLU A 112 -2.58 -37.64 -20.80
C GLU A 112 -2.79 -38.96 -20.04
N PHE A 113 -2.43 -39.00 -18.75
CA PHE A 113 -2.63 -40.18 -17.91
C PHE A 113 -4.11 -40.55 -17.74
N LYS A 114 -5.01 -39.57 -17.71
CA LYS A 114 -6.46 -39.87 -17.65
C LYS A 114 -6.94 -40.61 -18.90
N GLU A 115 -6.44 -40.26 -20.08
CA GLU A 115 -6.80 -40.95 -21.32
C GLU A 115 -6.14 -42.32 -21.42
N GLU A 116 -4.89 -42.47 -21.00
CA GLU A 116 -4.24 -43.79 -20.89
C GLU A 116 -4.99 -44.71 -19.93
N ASN A 117 -5.39 -44.20 -18.76
CA ASN A 117 -6.13 -44.97 -17.78
C ASN A 117 -7.49 -45.45 -18.34
N LYS A 118 -8.19 -44.61 -19.12
CA LYS A 118 -9.41 -45.05 -19.82
C LYS A 118 -9.16 -46.20 -20.80
N LYS A 119 -8.03 -46.17 -21.53
CA LYS A 119 -7.66 -47.25 -22.45
C LYS A 119 -7.34 -48.54 -21.69
N LEU A 120 -6.62 -48.43 -20.57
CA LEU A 120 -6.32 -49.57 -19.71
C LEU A 120 -7.58 -50.19 -19.11
N VAL A 121 -8.54 -49.39 -18.65
CA VAL A 121 -9.83 -49.90 -18.16
C VAL A 121 -10.54 -50.72 -19.24
N LYS A 122 -10.64 -50.20 -20.47
CA LYS A 122 -11.24 -50.95 -21.60
C LYS A 122 -10.52 -52.26 -21.89
N LEU A 123 -9.19 -52.27 -21.78
CA LEU A 123 -8.38 -53.46 -22.00
C LEU A 123 -8.66 -54.52 -20.92
N VAL A 124 -8.71 -54.09 -19.65
CA VAL A 124 -9.04 -54.97 -18.52
C VAL A 124 -10.45 -55.56 -18.68
N ASP A 125 -11.43 -54.74 -19.07
CA ASP A 125 -12.80 -55.20 -19.31
C ASP A 125 -12.85 -56.24 -20.44
N SER A 126 -12.09 -56.05 -21.51
CA SER A 126 -11.96 -57.03 -22.60
C SER A 126 -11.41 -58.37 -22.09
N TYR A 127 -10.30 -58.33 -21.35
CA TYR A 127 -9.70 -59.55 -20.79
C TYR A 127 -10.63 -60.27 -19.82
N ALA A 128 -11.37 -59.52 -18.99
CA ALA A 128 -12.34 -60.10 -18.07
C ALA A 128 -13.47 -60.81 -18.84
N ASN A 129 -13.98 -60.22 -19.92
CA ASN A 129 -15.01 -60.82 -20.78
C ASN A 129 -14.49 -62.08 -21.48
N ASP A 130 -13.26 -62.06 -21.99
CA ASP A 130 -12.64 -63.22 -22.65
C ASP A 130 -12.48 -64.38 -21.66
N LEU A 131 -12.03 -64.09 -20.43
CA LEU A 131 -11.87 -65.09 -19.38
C LEU A 131 -13.21 -65.72 -18.96
N VAL A 132 -14.26 -64.91 -18.83
CA VAL A 132 -15.62 -65.39 -18.55
C VAL A 132 -16.12 -66.28 -19.68
N THR A 133 -15.93 -65.86 -20.93
CA THR A 133 -16.34 -66.64 -22.11
C THR A 133 -15.62 -67.98 -22.16
N TRP A 134 -14.30 -67.98 -21.93
CA TRP A 134 -13.49 -69.20 -21.86
C TRP A 134 -13.98 -70.15 -20.76
N PHE A 135 -14.28 -69.63 -19.56
CA PHE A 135 -14.78 -70.44 -18.45
C PHE A 135 -16.15 -71.07 -18.76
N ILE A 136 -17.05 -70.31 -19.39
CA ILE A 136 -18.36 -70.81 -19.82
C ILE A 136 -18.19 -71.95 -20.83
N GLU A 137 -17.37 -71.77 -21.86
CA GLU A 137 -17.12 -72.83 -22.86
C GLU A 137 -16.54 -74.10 -22.22
N GLN A 138 -15.57 -73.98 -21.31
CA GLN A 138 -15.00 -75.13 -20.60
C GLN A 138 -16.00 -75.85 -19.69
N SER A 139 -16.91 -75.10 -19.06
CA SER A 139 -17.96 -75.70 -18.23
C SER A 139 -18.99 -76.47 -19.05
N LYS A 140 -19.28 -76.05 -20.29
CA LYS A 140 -20.16 -76.78 -21.21
C LYS A 140 -19.54 -78.11 -21.64
N THR A 141 -18.27 -78.10 -22.06
CA THR A 141 -17.58 -79.32 -22.51
C THR A 141 -17.42 -80.35 -21.40
N THR A 142 -17.32 -79.92 -20.14
CA THR A 142 -17.22 -80.82 -18.98
C THR A 142 -18.59 -81.41 -18.56
N ALA A 143 -19.71 -80.75 -18.86
CA ALA A 143 -21.05 -81.23 -18.53
C ALA A 143 -21.62 -82.25 -19.54
N GLU A 144 -21.00 -82.40 -20.71
CA GLU A 144 -21.36 -83.39 -21.74
C GLU A 144 -20.58 -84.73 -21.62
N LEU A 145 -19.71 -84.85 -20.61
CA LEU A 145 -18.93 -86.06 -20.26
C LEU A 145 -19.59 -86.83 -19.12
#